data_AF-A0A6A8LTK0-F1
#
_entry.id   AF-A0A6A8LTK0-F1
#
_cell.length_a   1.000
_cell.length_b   1.000
_cell.length_c   1.000
_cell.angle_alpha   90.00
_cell.angle_beta   90.00
_cell.angle_gamma   90.00
#
_symmetry.space_group_name_H-M   'P 1'
#
loop_
_entity.id
_entity.type
_entity.pdbx_description
1 polymer ?
#
loop_
_entity_poly.entity_id
_entity_poly.type
_entity_poly.pdbx_seq_one_letter_code
_entity_poly.pdbx_strand_id
1 'polypeptide(L)'
;FTTRKNVAKDNLATSLNCDAESITGLSDNEKFNSSLSSYIDLKAILGNIVDDYSKNEDLEKIIEYSTIFEDGNIYKEKLSEISWLTDEQIEKLSNIHFKGWGRLSKKLLTQITNENGERIIDALWNTSNNFIQVISDE
;
A
#
# COMPACT_ATOMS: atom_id res chain seq x y z
N PHE A 1 -8.99 -11.90 -14.38
CA PHE A 1 -8.53 -10.52 -14.64
C PHE A 1 -7.24 -10.31 -13.89
N THR A 2 -6.09 -10.48 -14.54
CA THR A 2 -4.79 -10.25 -13.88
C THR A 2 -4.40 -8.80 -14.14
N THR A 3 -4.85 -7.90 -13.27
CA THR A 3 -4.44 -6.49 -13.32
C THR A 3 -2.92 -6.43 -13.13
N ARG A 4 -2.21 -5.75 -14.04
CA ARG A 4 -0.76 -5.55 -13.90
C ARG A 4 -0.52 -4.75 -12.61
N LYS A 5 0.28 -5.29 -11.70
CA LYS A 5 0.59 -4.65 -10.41
C LYS A 5 1.74 -3.65 -10.48
N ASN A 6 2.67 -3.84 -11.42
CA ASN A 6 3.83 -2.97 -11.58
C ASN A 6 3.63 -1.98 -12.73
N VAL A 7 4.08 -0.75 -12.51
CA VAL A 7 4.09 0.31 -13.51
C VAL A 7 5.42 0.26 -14.25
N ALA A 8 5.38 0.23 -15.58
CA ALA A 8 6.55 0.35 -16.43
C ALA A 8 6.81 1.82 -16.77
N LYS A 9 8.07 2.15 -17.05
CA LYS A 9 8.53 3.47 -17.47
C LYS A 9 7.72 4.00 -18.66
N ASP A 10 7.45 3.16 -19.65
CA ASP A 10 6.67 3.54 -20.85
C ASP A 10 5.21 3.91 -20.53
N ASN A 11 4.60 3.23 -19.55
CA ASN A 11 3.24 3.55 -19.12
C ASN A 11 3.21 4.94 -18.48
N LEU A 12 4.22 5.27 -17.67
CA LEU A 12 4.36 6.57 -17.04
C LEU A 12 4.62 7.65 -18.09
N ALA A 13 5.52 7.41 -19.04
CA ALA A 13 5.81 8.33 -20.15
C ALA A 13 4.55 8.67 -20.95
N THR A 14 3.75 7.65 -21.27
CA THR A 14 2.45 7.82 -21.94
C THR A 14 1.49 8.65 -21.10
N SER A 15 1.39 8.37 -19.79
CA SER A 15 0.52 9.11 -18.87
C SER A 15 0.92 10.58 -18.72
N LEU A 16 2.22 10.88 -18.76
CA LEU A 16 2.76 12.23 -18.61
C LEU A 16 2.90 12.96 -19.95
N ASN A 17 2.62 12.28 -21.07
CA ASN A 17 2.82 12.77 -22.42
C ASN A 17 4.25 13.29 -22.66
N CYS A 18 5.25 12.50 -22.24
CA CYS A 18 6.67 12.80 -22.39
C CYS A 18 7.45 11.64 -23.02
N ASP A 19 8.70 11.89 -23.37
CA ASP A 19 9.61 10.84 -23.83
C ASP A 19 10.02 9.94 -22.65
N ALA A 20 9.97 8.62 -22.84
CA ALA A 20 10.46 7.68 -21.85
C ALA A 20 11.93 7.99 -21.48
N GLU A 21 12.77 8.39 -22.42
CA GLU A 21 14.19 8.71 -22.13
C GLU A 21 14.35 9.86 -21.12
N SER A 22 13.37 10.76 -21.02
CA SER A 22 13.39 11.86 -20.04
C SER A 22 13.17 11.39 -18.59
N ILE A 23 12.62 10.18 -18.40
CA ILE A 23 12.36 9.61 -17.07
C ILE A 23 13.62 8.87 -16.60
N THR A 24 14.21 9.39 -15.52
CA THR A 24 15.44 8.86 -14.90
C THR A 24 15.22 8.61 -13.40
N GLY A 25 16.17 7.93 -12.74
CA GLY A 25 16.12 7.67 -11.29
C GLY A 25 15.43 6.37 -10.88
N LEU A 26 14.95 5.56 -11.82
CA LEU A 26 14.47 4.19 -11.54
C LEU A 26 15.66 3.26 -11.30
N SER A 27 15.54 2.35 -10.33
CA SER A 27 16.66 1.47 -9.95
C SER A 27 17.09 0.50 -11.06
N ASP A 28 16.15 -0.02 -11.85
CA ASP A 28 16.41 -0.94 -12.98
C ASP A 28 16.22 -0.27 -14.35
N ASN A 29 16.02 1.05 -14.38
CA ASN A 29 15.74 1.87 -15.56
C ASN A 29 14.49 1.52 -16.39
N GLU A 30 13.72 0.48 -16.04
CA GLU A 30 12.61 -0.02 -16.84
C GLU A 30 11.25 0.05 -16.12
N LYS A 31 11.23 -0.18 -14.80
CA LYS A 31 9.99 -0.26 -14.03
C LYS A 31 10.15 0.25 -12.61
N PHE A 32 9.00 0.46 -11.97
CA PHE A 32 8.96 0.70 -10.54
C PHE A 32 9.19 -0.61 -9.78
N ASN A 33 10.13 -0.59 -8.83
CA ASN A 33 10.35 -1.70 -7.90
C ASN A 33 9.18 -1.86 -6.92
N SER A 34 8.53 -0.74 -6.60
CA SER A 34 7.37 -0.69 -5.71
C SER A 34 6.08 -0.87 -6.50
N SER A 35 5.10 -1.51 -5.88
CA SER A 35 3.73 -1.58 -6.38
C SER A 35 2.73 -1.42 -5.25
N LEU A 36 1.53 -0.95 -5.59
CA LEU A 36 0.38 -0.94 -4.69
C LEU A 36 -0.36 -2.29 -4.75
N SER A 37 0.39 -3.39 -4.67
CA SER A 37 -0.12 -4.75 -4.88
C SER A 37 -1.28 -5.10 -3.94
N SER A 38 -1.14 -4.82 -2.64
CA SER A 38 -2.19 -5.06 -1.64
C SER A 38 -3.45 -4.24 -1.94
N TYR A 39 -3.29 -2.97 -2.32
CA TYR A 39 -4.42 -2.13 -2.73
C TYR A 39 -5.16 -2.71 -3.94
N ILE A 40 -4.42 -3.17 -4.97
CA ILE A 40 -5.01 -3.77 -6.18
C ILE A 40 -5.79 -5.04 -5.81
N ASP A 41 -5.24 -5.89 -4.96
CA ASP A 41 -5.87 -7.14 -4.52
C ASP A 41 -7.14 -6.86 -3.69
N LEU A 42 -7.06 -5.94 -2.72
CA LEU A 42 -8.20 -5.54 -1.90
C LEU A 42 -9.29 -4.89 -2.75
N LYS A 43 -8.92 -4.02 -3.70
CA LYS A 43 -9.88 -3.32 -4.57
C LYS A 43 -10.62 -4.28 -5.50
N ALA A 44 -10.00 -5.38 -5.90
CA ALA A 44 -10.68 -6.43 -6.67
C ALA A 44 -11.78 -7.14 -5.87
N ILE A 45 -11.70 -7.16 -4.53
CA ILE A 45 -12.65 -7.83 -3.63
C ILE A 45 -13.67 -6.85 -3.05
N LEU A 46 -13.19 -5.70 -2.57
CA LEU A 46 -13.95 -4.72 -1.80
C LEU A 46 -14.45 -3.55 -2.66
N GLY A 47 -14.01 -3.45 -3.92
CA GLY A 47 -14.38 -2.38 -4.82
C GLY A 47 -13.92 -1.01 -4.31
N ASN A 48 -14.77 0.00 -4.47
CA ASN A 48 -14.45 1.40 -4.15
C ASN A 48 -14.36 1.67 -2.64
N ILE A 49 -14.73 0.72 -1.78
CA ILE A 49 -14.60 0.86 -0.32
C ILE A 49 -13.12 1.06 0.08
N VAL A 50 -12.17 0.52 -0.70
CA VAL A 50 -10.73 0.68 -0.44
C VAL A 50 -10.28 2.14 -0.54
N ASP A 51 -11.02 2.98 -1.26
CA ASP A 51 -10.72 4.42 -1.40
C ASP A 51 -11.33 5.27 -0.26
N ASP A 52 -12.16 4.67 0.62
CA ASP A 52 -12.74 5.36 1.77
C ASP A 52 -11.73 5.46 2.92
N TYR A 53 -11.28 6.68 3.19
CA TYR A 53 -10.31 6.95 4.26
C TYR A 53 -10.80 6.50 5.64
N SER A 54 -12.11 6.52 5.91
CA SER A 54 -12.67 6.05 7.18
C SER A 54 -12.44 4.55 7.43
N LYS A 55 -12.12 3.79 6.37
CA LYS A 55 -11.85 2.35 6.42
C LYS A 55 -10.38 2.01 6.49
N ASN A 56 -9.48 3.00 6.41
CA ASN A 56 -8.04 2.76 6.31
C ASN A 56 -7.49 1.91 7.48
N GLU A 57 -7.94 2.17 8.71
CA GLU A 57 -7.51 1.38 9.87
C GLU A 57 -7.92 -0.10 9.77
N ASP A 58 -9.12 -0.37 9.28
CA ASP A 58 -9.60 -1.75 9.10
C ASP A 58 -8.91 -2.42 7.90
N LEU A 59 -8.62 -1.69 6.83
CA LEU A 59 -7.86 -2.20 5.68
C LEU A 59 -6.43 -2.60 6.09
N GLU A 60 -5.76 -1.80 6.94
CA GLU A 60 -4.46 -2.17 7.51
C GLU A 60 -4.56 -3.42 8.40
N LYS A 61 -5.62 -3.55 9.21
CA LYS A 61 -5.86 -4.78 10.00
C LYS A 61 -6.09 -6.01 9.13
N ILE A 62 -6.83 -5.88 8.03
CA ILE A 62 -7.05 -6.97 7.08
C ILE A 62 -5.70 -7.48 6.54
N ILE A 63 -4.80 -6.57 6.14
CA ILE A 63 -3.45 -6.93 5.68
C ILE A 63 -2.62 -7.55 6.80
N GLU A 64 -2.66 -6.96 7.99
CA GLU A 64 -1.94 -7.44 9.17
C GLU A 64 -2.37 -8.86 9.55
N TYR A 65 -3.67 -9.10 9.68
CA TYR A 65 -4.23 -10.42 10.02
C TYR A 65 -3.93 -11.46 8.94
N SER A 66 -4.06 -11.10 7.67
CA SER A 66 -3.67 -11.96 6.53
C SER A 66 -2.19 -12.38 6.58
N THR A 67 -1.33 -11.51 7.10
CA THR A 67 0.12 -11.75 7.21
C THR A 67 0.49 -12.56 8.46
N ILE A 68 -0.25 -12.39 9.57
CA ILE A 68 -0.03 -13.09 10.84
C ILE A 68 -0.60 -14.51 10.81
N PHE A 69 -1.81 -14.68 10.28
CA PHE A 69 -2.54 -15.94 10.34
C PHE A 69 -2.43 -16.69 9.01
N GLU A 70 -1.65 -17.78 9.01
CA GLU A 70 -1.63 -18.73 7.90
C GLU A 70 -2.89 -19.62 7.85
N ASP A 71 -3.60 -19.75 8.97
CA ASP A 71 -4.86 -20.50 9.05
C ASP A 71 -6.04 -19.62 8.61
N GLY A 72 -6.67 -19.99 7.49
CA GLY A 72 -7.81 -19.28 6.92
C GLY A 72 -9.04 -19.22 7.84
N ASN A 73 -9.24 -20.18 8.75
CA ASN A 73 -10.37 -20.16 9.68
C ASN A 73 -10.18 -19.09 10.76
N ILE A 74 -8.98 -19.00 11.33
CA ILE A 74 -8.65 -17.98 12.34
C ILE A 74 -8.71 -16.59 11.69
N TYR A 75 -8.20 -16.46 10.48
CA TYR A 75 -8.29 -15.20 9.75
C TYR A 75 -9.74 -14.82 9.45
N LYS A 76 -10.58 -15.78 9.05
CA LYS A 76 -12.02 -15.57 8.82
C LYS A 76 -12.74 -15.08 10.07
N GLU A 77 -12.44 -15.66 11.23
CA GLU A 77 -12.99 -15.20 12.52
C GLU A 77 -12.59 -13.74 12.79
N LYS A 78 -11.33 -13.37 12.54
CA LYS A 78 -10.87 -11.98 12.69
C LYS A 78 -11.51 -11.00 11.73
N LEU A 79 -11.76 -11.42 10.49
CA LEU A 79 -12.49 -10.60 9.52
C LEU A 79 -13.94 -10.36 9.95
N SER A 80 -14.57 -11.32 10.65
CA SER A 80 -15.94 -11.15 11.15
C SER A 80 -16.09 -10.08 12.24
N GLU A 81 -14.99 -9.66 12.88
CA GLU A 81 -14.98 -8.53 13.82
C GLU A 81 -15.17 -7.18 13.10
N ILE A 82 -14.98 -7.13 11.77
CA ILE A 82 -15.11 -5.92 10.95
C ILE A 82 -16.54 -5.84 10.41
N SER A 83 -17.35 -4.99 11.05
CA SER A 83 -18.82 -4.96 10.88
C SER A 83 -19.34 -4.58 9.49
N TRP A 84 -18.51 -3.98 8.64
CA TRP A 84 -18.92 -3.51 7.31
C TRP A 84 -18.58 -4.51 6.20
N LEU A 85 -17.87 -5.60 6.50
CA LEU A 85 -17.61 -6.66 5.54
C LEU A 85 -18.84 -7.55 5.38
N THR A 86 -19.11 -7.96 4.14
CA THR A 86 -20.12 -9.00 3.86
C THR A 86 -19.52 -10.40 3.99
N ASP A 87 -20.35 -11.41 4.24
CA ASP A 87 -19.89 -12.81 4.31
C ASP A 87 -19.15 -13.24 3.02
N GLU A 88 -19.59 -12.77 1.85
CA GLU A 88 -18.94 -13.03 0.57
C GLU A 88 -17.54 -12.38 0.50
N GLN A 89 -17.41 -11.15 1.01
CA GLN A 89 -16.11 -10.46 1.07
C GLN A 89 -15.18 -11.14 2.06
N ILE A 90 -15.68 -11.55 3.22
CA ILE A 90 -14.93 -12.29 4.25
C ILE A 90 -14.36 -13.58 3.64
N GLU A 91 -15.19 -14.35 2.93
CA GLU A 91 -14.76 -15.59 2.27
C GLU A 91 -13.69 -15.33 1.20
N LYS A 92 -13.83 -14.27 0.41
CA LYS A 92 -12.81 -13.90 -0.60
C LYS A 92 -11.51 -13.43 0.05
N LEU A 93 -11.60 -12.64 1.12
CA LEU A 93 -10.45 -12.13 1.85
C LEU A 93 -9.70 -13.24 2.58
N SER A 94 -10.38 -14.24 3.15
CA SER A 94 -9.73 -15.36 3.85
C SER A 94 -8.88 -16.25 2.93
N ASN A 95 -9.04 -16.11 1.61
CA ASN A 95 -8.26 -16.84 0.61
C ASN A 95 -7.00 -16.08 0.14
N ILE A 96 -6.80 -14.82 0.56
CA ILE A 96 -5.60 -14.04 0.23
C ILE A 96 -4.65 -13.97 1.44
N HIS A 97 -3.39 -14.31 1.19
CA HIS A 97 -2.32 -14.30 2.20
C HIS A 97 -1.16 -13.41 1.75
N PHE A 98 -1.01 -12.27 2.41
CA PHE A 98 0.18 -11.42 2.27
C PHE A 98 1.36 -12.06 2.99
N LYS A 99 2.58 -11.79 2.51
CA LYS A 99 3.80 -12.42 3.02
C LYS A 99 4.89 -11.41 3.28
N GLY A 100 5.62 -11.62 4.37
CA GLY A 100 6.76 -10.81 4.78
C GLY A 100 6.37 -9.58 5.57
N TRP A 101 7.36 -8.99 6.23
CA TRP A 101 7.20 -7.78 7.05
C TRP A 101 8.05 -6.65 6.51
N GLY A 102 7.51 -5.44 6.53
CA GLY A 102 8.26 -4.22 6.25
C GLY A 102 9.34 -3.98 7.31
N ARG A 103 10.35 -3.18 6.95
CA ARG A 103 11.46 -2.82 7.86
C ARG A 103 11.15 -1.61 8.75
N LEU A 104 10.11 -0.85 8.41
CA LEU A 104 9.73 0.40 9.08
C LEU A 104 8.37 0.22 9.75
N SER A 105 8.20 0.80 10.93
CA SER A 105 6.94 0.71 11.68
C SER A 105 5.92 1.74 11.20
N LYS A 106 4.62 1.45 11.41
CA LYS A 106 3.52 2.41 11.19
C LYS A 106 3.75 3.72 11.95
N LYS A 107 4.14 3.62 13.23
CA LYS A 107 4.40 4.78 14.09
C LYS A 107 5.43 5.73 13.48
N LEU A 108 6.55 5.18 13.00
CA LEU A 108 7.60 5.97 12.37
C LEU A 108 7.08 6.71 11.14
N LEU A 109 6.36 6.02 10.26
CA LEU A 109 5.92 6.59 8.98
C LEU A 109 4.77 7.60 9.12
N THR A 110 3.85 7.39 10.07
CA THR A 110 2.55 8.08 10.09
C THR A 110 2.18 8.78 11.40
N GLN A 111 3.02 8.72 12.44
CA GLN A 111 2.69 9.34 13.74
C GLN A 111 3.79 10.25 14.27
N ILE A 112 5.06 9.98 13.96
CA ILE A 112 6.15 10.91 14.30
C ILE A 112 6.07 12.11 13.35
N THR A 113 6.25 13.30 13.91
CA THR A 113 6.14 14.57 13.19
C THR A 113 7.38 15.42 13.44
N ASN A 114 7.77 16.19 12.42
CA ASN A 114 8.82 17.19 12.52
C ASN A 114 8.35 18.44 13.30
N GLU A 115 9.22 19.44 13.44
CA GLU A 115 8.89 20.73 14.11
C GLU A 115 7.69 21.46 13.48
N ASN A 116 7.41 21.21 12.20
CA ASN A 116 6.28 21.79 11.46
C ASN A 116 4.99 20.96 11.56
N GLY A 117 5.00 19.83 12.27
CA GLY A 117 3.86 18.93 12.40
C GLY A 117 3.65 18.00 11.19
N GLU A 118 4.59 17.92 10.26
CA GLU A 118 4.53 17.02 9.10
C GLU A 118 5.05 15.63 9.46
N ARG A 119 4.34 14.58 9.04
CA ARG A 119 4.80 13.20 9.20
C ARG A 119 5.77 12.84 8.08
N ILE A 120 6.54 11.77 8.27
CA ILE A 120 7.47 11.28 7.24
C ILE A 120 6.75 11.03 5.90
N ILE A 121 5.57 10.41 5.92
CA ILE A 121 4.80 10.16 4.69
C ILE A 121 4.34 11.45 4.01
N ASP A 122 4.07 12.51 4.78
CA ASP A 122 3.68 13.81 4.22
C ASP A 122 4.90 14.49 3.57
N ALA A 123 6.07 14.42 4.22
CA ALA A 123 7.32 14.95 3.67
C ALA A 123 7.73 14.23 2.37
N LEU A 124 7.57 12.90 2.30
CA LEU A 124 7.80 12.11 1.09
C LEU A 124 6.83 12.46 -0.05
N TRP A 125 5.63 12.95 0.29
CA TRP A 125 4.62 13.37 -0.69
C TRP A 125 4.85 14.80 -1.18
N ASN A 126 5.20 15.71 -0.26
CA ASN A 126 5.32 17.14 -0.53
C ASN A 126 6.69 17.53 -1.11
N THR A 127 7.71 16.70 -0.95
CA THR A 127 9.09 16.99 -1.38
C THR A 127 9.64 15.92 -2.32
N SER A 128 10.78 16.19 -2.96
CA SER A 128 11.53 15.19 -3.74
C SER A 128 12.60 14.47 -2.91
N ASN A 129 12.63 14.68 -1.59
CA ASN A 129 13.59 14.04 -0.70
C ASN A 129 13.23 12.57 -0.51
N ASN A 130 14.24 11.70 -0.48
CA ASN A 130 14.04 10.30 -0.12
C ASN A 130 13.98 10.12 1.40
N PHE A 131 13.59 8.92 1.85
CA PHE A 131 13.44 8.60 3.27
C PHE A 131 14.66 8.95 4.13
N ILE A 132 15.88 8.67 3.65
CA ILE A 132 17.11 8.94 4.42
C ILE A 132 17.34 10.44 4.56
N GLN A 133 17.05 11.22 3.52
CA GLN A 133 17.15 12.68 3.58
C GLN A 133 16.14 13.26 4.56
N VAL A 134 14.88 12.80 4.50
CA VAL A 134 13.81 13.26 5.41
C VAL A 134 14.17 13.04 6.88
N ILE A 135 14.77 11.90 7.24
CA ILE A 135 15.16 11.61 8.65
C ILE A 135 16.51 12.22 9.07
N SER A 136 17.30 12.72 8.12
CA SER A 136 18.63 13.30 8.40
C SER A 136 18.63 14.82 8.37
N ASP A 137 17.63 15.42 7.71
CA ASP A 137 17.34 16.86 7.72
C ASP A 137 16.56 17.25 8.99
N GLU A 138 16.19 16.28 9.85
CA GLU A 138 15.82 16.44 11.26
C GLU A 138 17.05 16.35 12.18
#